data_AF-A0A2D2Q230-F1
#
_entry.id   AF-A0A2D2Q230-F1
#
_cell.length_a   1.000
_cell.length_b   1.000
_cell.length_c   1.000
_cell.angle_alpha   90.00
_cell.angle_beta   90.00
_cell.angle_gamma   90.00
#
_symmetry.space_group_name_H-M   'P 1'
#
loop_
_entity.id
_entity.type
_entity.pdbx_description
1 polymer ?
#
loop_
_entity_poly.entity_id
_entity_poly.type
_entity_poly.pdbx_seq_one_letter_code
_entity_poly.pdbx_strand_id
1 'polypeptide(L)'
;MKNKRTKPGNFGGIEPLSIAAPVPPRPEGAGLLGGFLRSPLVMSFGLATLLSGGLTLWLLRTLLPSTAALPEPLAAPQRPLPRPLLDGRSPLLGTPNIPNKAPTTAPPATPHAKTIVPAVPPVALQPVPPSQDPAPQVRVAIARDHAHLTVGTAVATPVTNDQQQVMTQLIPSQGATVTAREGILFWNGQPLAASLWIRPSNQLTFVGSKWYRGVVRLIAQGNTVTAVNQVDLEQYLVSVVGSEVYPDWPMATLKAQAIAARSYALAQMFQPASRFFDLGNDERWQVYRGIETEWTTGHAAVQATRGIVLTKSGRVMVSMYAATDDIVREVFGGRGMSQTGAYELGKRGYNHLQILGTYYPGAGLSQIQTQ
;
A
#
# COMPACT_ATOMS: atom_id res chain seq x y z
N MET A 1 47.39 39.89 -41.11
CA MET A 1 46.38 40.96 -41.24
C MET A 1 45.72 41.12 -39.86
N LYS A 2 46.12 42.12 -39.07
CA LYS A 2 45.39 43.39 -38.82
C LYS A 2 43.89 43.14 -38.51
N ASN A 3 43.29 43.60 -37.42
CA ASN A 3 43.65 44.58 -36.39
C ASN A 3 42.52 44.50 -35.32
N LYS A 4 42.83 44.47 -34.01
CA LYS A 4 42.77 45.62 -33.04
C LYS A 4 41.33 46.05 -32.69
N ARG A 5 40.96 46.40 -31.45
CA ARG A 5 41.68 46.78 -30.22
C ARG A 5 40.63 46.86 -29.08
N THR A 6 40.83 46.29 -27.89
CA THR A 6 41.37 46.90 -26.62
C THR A 6 40.55 48.08 -26.08
N LYS A 7 40.38 48.33 -24.77
CA LYS A 7 40.77 47.72 -23.48
C LYS A 7 40.02 48.53 -22.37
N PRO A 8 40.08 48.09 -21.10
CA PRO A 8 39.24 48.55 -19.99
C PRO A 8 39.89 49.64 -19.11
N GLY A 9 39.10 50.17 -18.16
CA GLY A 9 39.52 51.07 -17.08
C GLY A 9 38.74 50.81 -15.78
N ASN A 10 39.44 51.01 -14.67
CA ASN A 10 39.27 50.48 -13.32
C ASN A 10 38.59 51.48 -12.34
N PHE A 11 38.51 51.09 -11.05
CA PHE A 11 38.16 51.86 -9.83
C PHE A 11 36.65 51.95 -9.52
N GLY A 12 36.16 51.85 -8.28
CA GLY A 12 36.70 51.77 -6.92
C GLY A 12 35.48 51.77 -5.97
N GLY A 13 35.61 51.24 -4.76
CA GLY A 13 34.48 51.04 -3.83
C GLY A 13 33.88 52.31 -3.23
N ILE A 14 32.80 52.16 -2.46
CA ILE A 14 32.38 52.83 -1.22
C ILE A 14 30.95 52.31 -0.85
N GLU A 15 30.70 52.05 0.44
CA GLU A 15 29.41 51.64 1.04
C GLU A 15 28.25 52.65 0.84
N PRO A 16 27.02 52.28 1.25
CA PRO A 16 26.45 53.09 2.33
C PRO A 16 25.69 52.32 3.44
N LEU A 17 25.67 52.99 4.60
CA LEU A 17 24.93 52.76 5.83
C LEU A 17 23.38 52.72 5.69
N SER A 18 22.78 51.89 6.57
CA SER A 18 21.64 52.13 7.49
C SER A 18 20.42 52.98 7.07
N ILE A 19 19.20 52.42 7.22
CA ILE A 19 17.99 53.08 7.78
C ILE A 19 17.03 52.03 8.36
N ALA A 20 16.34 52.42 9.43
CA ALA A 20 15.68 51.66 10.48
C ALA A 20 14.27 51.09 10.19
N ALA A 21 13.84 50.18 11.09
CA ALA A 21 12.48 49.68 11.28
C ALA A 21 11.51 50.73 11.86
N PRO A 22 10.18 50.43 11.95
CA PRO A 22 9.66 50.14 13.28
C PRO A 22 8.64 48.99 13.37
N VAL A 23 8.67 48.37 14.56
CA VAL A 23 7.78 47.35 15.12
C VAL A 23 6.53 48.01 15.73
N PRO A 24 5.30 47.47 15.55
CA PRO A 24 4.15 47.87 16.36
C PRO A 24 4.04 47.07 17.68
N PRO A 25 3.54 47.68 18.77
CA PRO A 25 3.60 47.11 20.13
C PRO A 25 2.47 46.11 20.45
N ARG A 26 2.77 45.21 21.39
CA ARG A 26 1.82 44.40 22.18
C ARG A 26 1.20 45.25 23.31
N PRO A 27 -0.02 44.96 23.75
CA PRO A 27 -0.47 45.28 25.10
C PRO A 27 -0.46 44.04 26.02
N GLU A 28 0.38 44.09 27.06
CA GLU A 28 0.10 43.51 28.41
C GLU A 28 -0.84 44.52 29.12
N GLY A 29 -1.73 44.23 30.07
CA GLY A 29 -1.95 43.16 31.04
C GLY A 29 -2.57 43.81 32.30
N ALA A 30 -3.18 43.00 33.18
CA ALA A 30 -3.79 43.33 34.49
C ALA A 30 -5.20 43.99 34.46
N GLY A 31 -6.17 43.65 35.32
CA GLY A 31 -6.27 42.75 36.47
C GLY A 31 -7.71 42.87 37.02
N LEU A 32 -8.35 41.76 37.44
CA LEU A 32 -8.64 41.38 38.83
C LEU A 32 -10.12 41.59 39.26
N LEU A 33 -10.65 40.48 39.80
CA LEU A 33 -11.63 40.33 40.90
C LEU A 33 -13.15 40.47 40.62
N GLY A 34 -13.82 39.34 40.85
CA GLY A 34 -14.82 39.25 41.90
C GLY A 34 -16.25 38.92 41.47
N GLY A 35 -16.83 37.86 42.05
CA GLY A 35 -18.29 37.76 42.18
C GLY A 35 -18.88 36.38 41.91
N PHE A 36 -18.93 35.55 42.95
CA PHE A 36 -19.85 34.43 43.09
C PHE A 36 -21.31 34.88 42.91
N LEU A 37 -22.16 34.05 42.29
CA LEU A 37 -23.49 33.76 42.83
C LEU A 37 -24.04 32.41 42.30
N ARG A 38 -24.48 31.58 43.26
CA ARG A 38 -25.41 30.44 43.17
C ARG A 38 -26.74 30.91 42.52
N SER A 39 -27.63 30.14 41.89
CA SER A 39 -28.24 28.84 42.19
C SER A 39 -29.30 28.52 41.08
N PRO A 40 -29.97 27.34 41.09
CA PRO A 40 -30.68 26.75 39.95
C PRO A 40 -32.20 27.04 39.92
N LEU A 41 -32.87 26.75 38.81
CA LEU A 41 -34.33 26.53 38.78
C LEU A 41 -34.69 25.25 38.04
N VAL A 42 -35.34 24.37 38.79
CA VAL A 42 -36.11 23.19 38.37
C VAL A 42 -37.47 23.67 37.85
N MET A 43 -37.99 23.06 36.79
CA MET A 43 -39.44 22.81 36.71
C MET A 43 -39.77 21.67 35.74
N SER A 44 -40.22 20.57 36.33
CA SER A 44 -41.00 19.52 35.69
C SER A 44 -42.47 19.95 35.60
N PHE A 45 -43.13 19.65 34.49
CA PHE A 45 -44.56 19.32 34.34
C PHE A 45 -44.64 18.58 33.00
N GLY A 46 -45.40 17.51 32.78
CA GLY A 46 -46.60 17.07 33.45
C GLY A 46 -47.45 16.40 32.37
N LEU A 47 -47.59 15.09 32.52
CA LEU A 47 -48.46 14.12 31.85
C LEU A 47 -49.84 14.67 31.40
N ALA A 48 -50.31 14.26 30.20
CA ALA A 48 -51.74 14.01 29.97
C ALA A 48 -52.00 13.10 28.74
N THR A 49 -52.51 11.93 29.08
CA THR A 49 -53.19 10.85 28.35
C THR A 49 -54.45 11.23 27.57
N LEU A 50 -54.80 10.38 26.59
CA LEU A 50 -56.11 9.71 26.31
C LEU A 50 -56.36 9.63 24.78
N LEU A 51 -56.95 8.59 24.17
CA LEU A 51 -57.24 7.17 24.43
C LEU A 51 -58.03 6.64 23.20
N SER A 52 -58.18 5.32 23.11
CA SER A 52 -59.16 4.52 22.32
C SER A 52 -58.78 4.16 20.88
N GLY A 53 -58.90 2.92 20.41
CA GLY A 53 -59.37 1.62 20.93
C GLY A 53 -59.05 0.57 19.84
N GLY A 54 -58.67 -0.68 20.10
CA GLY A 54 -59.44 -1.80 20.65
C GLY A 54 -58.67 -3.07 20.21
N LEU A 55 -58.10 -3.85 21.13
CA LEU A 55 -58.64 -5.04 21.79
C LEU A 55 -58.93 -6.24 20.86
N THR A 56 -58.04 -7.25 20.89
CA THR A 56 -58.43 -8.65 21.08
C THR A 56 -57.26 -9.46 21.65
N LEU A 57 -57.49 -10.03 22.84
CA LEU A 57 -56.59 -10.90 23.59
C LEU A 57 -56.44 -12.29 22.93
N TRP A 58 -55.25 -12.87 23.01
CA TRP A 58 -55.06 -14.31 23.17
C TRP A 58 -53.94 -14.59 24.17
N LEU A 59 -54.12 -15.65 24.97
CA LEU A 59 -53.56 -15.86 26.31
C LEU A 59 -52.04 -15.98 26.43
N LEU A 60 -51.52 -15.38 27.51
CA LEU A 60 -50.18 -15.57 28.06
C LEU A 60 -50.11 -16.91 28.80
N ARG A 61 -49.24 -17.83 28.34
CA ARG A 61 -48.80 -18.98 29.14
C ARG A 61 -47.34 -18.76 29.51
N THR A 62 -47.12 -18.60 30.80
CA THR A 62 -45.82 -18.44 31.45
C THR A 62 -44.98 -19.71 31.29
N LEU A 63 -43.79 -19.57 30.70
CA LEU A 63 -42.66 -20.46 30.96
C LEU A 63 -41.39 -19.62 31.00
N LEU A 64 -40.77 -19.60 32.17
CA LEU A 64 -39.42 -19.13 32.42
C LEU A 64 -38.44 -19.85 31.47
N PRO A 65 -37.48 -19.16 30.84
CA PRO A 65 -36.40 -19.86 30.15
C PRO A 65 -35.49 -20.49 31.21
N SER A 66 -35.49 -21.83 31.25
CA SER A 66 -34.47 -22.62 31.91
C SER A 66 -33.11 -22.26 31.28
N THR A 67 -32.16 -21.90 32.12
CA THR A 67 -30.75 -21.70 31.77
C THR A 67 -30.15 -23.01 31.26
N ALA A 68 -30.14 -23.19 29.94
CA ALA A 68 -29.25 -24.12 29.26
C ALA A 68 -28.25 -23.27 28.47
N ALA A 69 -27.07 -23.08 29.07
CA ALA A 69 -25.92 -22.47 28.41
C ALA A 69 -25.60 -23.29 27.15
N LEU A 70 -25.64 -22.64 25.99
CA LEU A 70 -25.02 -23.15 24.77
C LEU A 70 -23.50 -23.26 25.03
N PRO A 71 -22.83 -24.35 24.62
CA PRO A 71 -21.38 -24.42 24.75
C PRO A 71 -20.75 -23.33 23.91
N GLU A 72 -19.84 -22.56 24.50
CA GLU A 72 -19.02 -21.58 23.80
C GLU A 72 -18.35 -22.24 22.58
N PRO A 73 -18.22 -21.52 21.43
CA PRO A 73 -17.37 -22.00 20.37
C PRO A 73 -15.94 -22.07 20.90
N LEU A 74 -15.38 -23.29 20.94
CA LEU A 74 -13.98 -23.56 21.28
C LEU A 74 -13.09 -22.53 20.59
N ALA A 75 -12.40 -21.73 21.40
CA ALA A 75 -11.37 -20.83 20.94
C ALA A 75 -10.39 -21.62 20.06
N ALA A 76 -10.27 -21.25 18.78
CA ALA A 76 -9.23 -21.79 17.93
C ALA A 76 -7.88 -21.57 18.62
N PRO A 77 -7.00 -22.58 18.71
CA PRO A 77 -5.73 -22.43 19.38
C PRO A 77 -4.94 -21.32 18.68
N GLN A 78 -4.72 -20.20 19.37
CA GLN A 78 -3.77 -19.19 18.94
C GLN A 78 -2.39 -19.83 18.98
N ARG A 79 -1.94 -20.35 17.84
CA ARG A 79 -0.54 -20.75 17.70
C ARG A 79 0.30 -19.49 17.93
N PRO A 80 1.22 -19.46 18.91
CA PRO A 80 2.08 -18.30 19.12
C PRO A 80 2.87 -18.05 17.83
N LEU A 81 2.80 -16.83 17.31
CA LEU A 81 3.69 -16.39 16.24
C LEU A 81 5.14 -16.40 16.77
N PRO A 82 6.12 -16.93 16.02
CA PRO A 82 7.52 -16.79 16.40
C PRO A 82 7.90 -15.31 16.50
N ARG A 83 8.69 -14.98 17.52
CA ARG A 83 9.19 -13.61 17.77
C ARG A 83 10.00 -13.11 16.57
N PRO A 84 10.02 -11.79 16.29
CA PRO A 84 10.94 -11.23 15.31
C PRO A 84 12.38 -11.39 15.82
N LEU A 85 13.19 -12.17 15.13
CA LEU A 85 14.64 -12.17 15.29
C LEU A 85 15.22 -11.24 14.22
N LEU A 86 15.14 -9.95 14.50
CA LEU A 86 15.92 -8.91 13.82
C LEU A 86 16.89 -8.32 14.85
N ASP A 87 17.91 -9.11 15.20
CA ASP A 87 19.10 -8.58 15.87
C ASP A 87 19.91 -7.78 14.84
N GLY A 88 19.50 -6.53 14.63
CA GLY A 88 20.40 -5.36 14.52
C GLY A 88 21.58 -5.38 13.53
N ARG A 89 21.63 -6.23 12.50
CA ARG A 89 22.67 -6.14 11.47
C ARG A 89 22.13 -5.50 10.21
N SER A 90 22.44 -4.20 10.07
CA SER A 90 22.27 -3.40 8.87
C SER A 90 22.81 -4.12 7.62
N PRO A 91 22.09 -4.16 6.49
CA PRO A 91 22.73 -4.48 5.22
C PRO A 91 23.65 -3.32 4.87
N LEU A 92 24.96 -3.60 4.87
CA LEU A 92 25.99 -2.65 4.52
C LEU A 92 25.79 -2.14 3.08
N LEU A 93 25.36 -0.89 2.95
CA LEU A 93 25.72 -0.05 1.81
C LEU A 93 27.23 0.21 1.88
N GLY A 94 28.00 -0.42 0.99
CA GLY A 94 29.37 -0.05 0.69
C GLY A 94 29.42 0.77 -0.59
N THR A 95 29.86 2.03 -0.49
CA THR A 95 30.18 2.92 -1.61
C THR A 95 31.39 2.41 -2.41
N PRO A 96 31.49 2.67 -3.74
CA PRO A 96 32.65 2.25 -4.51
C PRO A 96 33.81 3.22 -4.29
N ASN A 97 34.89 2.73 -3.67
CA ASN A 97 36.18 3.44 -3.66
C ASN A 97 37.17 2.61 -4.48
N ILE A 98 37.59 3.17 -5.62
CA ILE A 98 38.63 2.62 -6.48
C ILE A 98 39.99 2.90 -5.84
N PRO A 99 40.89 1.91 -5.75
CA PRO A 99 42.29 2.18 -6.02
C PRO A 99 42.86 1.24 -7.09
N ASN A 100 43.61 1.88 -7.98
CA ASN A 100 44.33 1.34 -9.11
C ASN A 100 45.58 0.56 -8.62
N LYS A 101 45.68 -0.75 -8.89
CA LYS A 101 46.96 -1.45 -9.08
C LYS A 101 46.76 -2.82 -9.75
N ALA A 102 47.21 -2.93 -11.01
CA ALA A 102 47.36 -4.22 -11.68
C ALA A 102 48.46 -5.06 -11.01
N PRO A 103 48.30 -6.39 -11.01
CA PRO A 103 49.38 -7.23 -11.52
C PRO A 103 48.91 -8.24 -12.57
N THR A 104 49.70 -8.29 -13.62
CA THR A 104 49.79 -9.27 -14.69
C THR A 104 49.80 -10.71 -14.16
N THR A 105 48.92 -11.57 -14.67
CA THR A 105 49.17 -12.98 -15.02
C THR A 105 47.94 -13.52 -15.74
N ALA A 106 48.14 -14.06 -16.95
CA ALA A 106 47.08 -14.64 -17.76
C ALA A 106 46.57 -15.96 -17.12
N PRO A 107 45.25 -16.22 -17.03
CA PRO A 107 44.75 -17.54 -16.71
C PRO A 107 44.86 -18.47 -17.94
N PRO A 108 45.20 -19.75 -17.78
CA PRO A 108 45.19 -20.72 -18.86
C PRO A 108 43.77 -20.99 -19.34
N ALA A 109 43.63 -21.26 -20.64
CA ALA A 109 42.37 -21.57 -21.31
C ALA A 109 41.64 -22.73 -20.61
N THR A 110 40.42 -22.47 -20.14
CA THR A 110 39.50 -23.51 -19.65
C THR A 110 38.75 -24.12 -20.84
N PRO A 111 38.63 -25.45 -20.93
CA PRO A 111 37.97 -26.13 -22.02
C PRO A 111 36.45 -25.90 -21.98
N HIS A 112 35.89 -25.60 -23.15
CA HIS A 112 34.47 -25.50 -23.54
C HIS A 112 33.44 -25.80 -22.44
N ALA A 113 32.77 -24.73 -21.98
CA ALA A 113 31.54 -24.84 -21.20
C ALA A 113 30.51 -25.63 -22.00
N LYS A 114 30.16 -26.84 -21.53
CA LYS A 114 28.98 -27.56 -22.01
C LYS A 114 27.78 -26.66 -21.80
N THR A 115 27.08 -26.30 -22.88
CA THR A 115 25.74 -25.72 -22.82
C THR A 115 24.86 -26.67 -22.01
N ILE A 116 24.60 -26.32 -20.75
CA ILE A 116 23.63 -27.04 -19.92
C ILE A 116 22.27 -26.69 -20.49
N VAL A 117 21.75 -27.55 -21.38
CA VAL A 117 20.37 -27.44 -21.86
C VAL A 117 19.47 -27.63 -20.63
N PRO A 118 18.56 -26.69 -20.31
CA PRO A 118 17.62 -26.86 -19.20
C PRO A 118 16.87 -28.18 -19.36
N ALA A 119 16.78 -28.97 -18.29
CA ALA A 119 16.00 -30.20 -18.29
C ALA A 119 14.57 -29.89 -18.74
N VAL A 120 14.02 -30.67 -19.68
CA VAL A 120 12.65 -30.51 -20.18
C VAL A 120 11.70 -30.59 -18.98
N PRO A 121 11.00 -29.51 -18.62
CA PRO A 121 10.13 -29.52 -17.46
C PRO A 121 8.90 -30.41 -17.71
N PRO A 122 8.37 -31.06 -16.66
CA PRO A 122 7.17 -31.90 -16.77
C PRO A 122 6.01 -31.05 -17.26
N VAL A 123 5.36 -31.46 -18.37
CA VAL A 123 4.18 -30.84 -19.03
C VAL A 123 3.89 -29.44 -18.49
N ALA A 124 4.80 -28.52 -18.80
CA ALA A 124 4.85 -27.22 -18.16
C ALA A 124 3.59 -26.41 -18.52
N LEU A 125 3.12 -25.62 -17.57
CA LEU A 125 2.08 -24.60 -17.73
C LEU A 125 1.96 -24.13 -19.19
N GLN A 126 0.81 -24.36 -19.81
CA GLN A 126 0.62 -23.92 -21.19
C GLN A 126 0.56 -22.39 -21.24
N PRO A 127 1.13 -21.75 -22.29
CA PRO A 127 1.00 -20.32 -22.46
C PRO A 127 -0.45 -19.90 -22.53
N VAL A 128 -0.78 -18.84 -21.80
CA VAL A 128 -2.08 -18.17 -21.86
C VAL A 128 -1.81 -16.76 -22.39
N PRO A 129 -2.56 -16.25 -23.38
CA PRO A 129 -2.34 -14.89 -23.87
C PRO A 129 -2.62 -13.86 -22.75
N PRO A 130 -2.08 -12.63 -22.83
CA PRO A 130 -2.48 -11.56 -21.91
C PRO A 130 -3.94 -11.15 -22.14
N SER A 131 -4.68 -10.92 -21.05
CA SER A 131 -6.08 -10.45 -21.12
C SER A 131 -6.17 -9.02 -21.67
N GLN A 132 -7.26 -8.74 -22.39
CA GLN A 132 -7.63 -7.39 -22.85
C GLN A 132 -8.71 -6.76 -21.98
N ASP A 133 -9.27 -7.51 -21.04
CA ASP A 133 -10.37 -7.06 -20.21
C ASP A 133 -9.90 -6.02 -19.17
N PRO A 134 -10.81 -5.16 -18.68
CA PRO A 134 -10.52 -4.28 -17.55
C PRO A 134 -10.08 -5.10 -16.34
N ALA A 135 -9.00 -4.69 -15.69
CA ALA A 135 -8.57 -5.38 -14.48
C ALA A 135 -9.47 -4.97 -13.30
N PRO A 136 -9.72 -5.88 -12.34
CA PRO A 136 -10.49 -5.53 -11.16
C PRO A 136 -9.71 -4.52 -10.30
N GLN A 137 -10.43 -3.78 -9.45
CA GLN A 137 -9.80 -2.83 -8.53
C GLN A 137 -9.46 -3.50 -7.20
N VAL A 138 -8.21 -3.37 -6.79
CA VAL A 138 -7.71 -3.86 -5.50
C VAL A 138 -7.73 -2.72 -4.47
N ARG A 139 -8.09 -3.04 -3.23
CA ARG A 139 -8.14 -2.11 -2.09
C ARG A 139 -7.00 -2.43 -1.14
N VAL A 140 -6.02 -1.55 -1.05
CA VAL A 140 -4.81 -1.76 -0.26
C VAL A 140 -4.78 -0.77 0.89
N ALA A 141 -4.69 -1.25 2.12
CA ALA A 141 -4.41 -0.37 3.25
C ALA A 141 -2.95 0.11 3.17
N ILE A 142 -2.76 1.38 2.82
CA ILE A 142 -1.45 2.01 2.61
C ILE A 142 -0.94 2.73 3.86
N ALA A 143 -1.84 3.01 4.81
CA ALA A 143 -1.53 3.49 6.15
C ALA A 143 -2.64 3.00 7.10
N ARG A 144 -2.26 2.40 8.24
CA ARG A 144 -3.21 1.86 9.23
C ARG A 144 -2.92 2.41 10.61
N ASP A 145 -3.97 2.71 11.36
CA ASP A 145 -3.88 3.08 12.77
C ASP A 145 -2.98 4.31 13.04
N HIS A 146 -2.94 5.27 12.10
CA HIS A 146 -2.15 6.49 12.26
C HIS A 146 -2.91 7.56 13.04
N ALA A 147 -2.23 8.22 13.99
CA ALA A 147 -2.82 9.37 14.70
C ALA A 147 -3.10 10.56 13.76
N HIS A 148 -2.29 10.73 12.73
CA HIS A 148 -2.46 11.74 11.69
C HIS A 148 -1.85 11.28 10.36
N LEU A 149 -2.35 11.82 9.25
CA LEU A 149 -1.81 11.64 7.91
C LEU A 149 -1.80 12.97 7.15
N THR A 150 -0.74 13.21 6.39
CA THR A 150 -0.72 14.29 5.40
C THR A 150 -1.18 13.77 4.05
N VAL A 151 -2.12 14.45 3.40
CA VAL A 151 -2.58 14.11 2.06
C VAL A 151 -2.49 15.31 1.12
N GLY A 152 -2.28 15.07 -0.18
CA GLY A 152 -2.11 16.15 -1.15
C GLY A 152 -2.32 15.69 -2.58
N THR A 153 -2.54 16.64 -3.48
CA THR A 153 -2.64 16.42 -4.93
C THR A 153 -1.94 17.55 -5.69
N ALA A 154 -1.45 17.24 -6.90
CA ALA A 154 -0.87 18.24 -7.79
C ALA A 154 -1.94 19.10 -8.50
N VAL A 155 -3.20 18.67 -8.46
CA VAL A 155 -4.35 19.35 -9.07
C VAL A 155 -5.43 19.61 -8.03
N ALA A 156 -6.27 20.61 -8.27
CA ALA A 156 -7.41 20.91 -7.42
C ALA A 156 -8.34 19.69 -7.43
N THR A 157 -8.57 19.09 -6.26
CA THR A 157 -9.28 17.81 -6.16
C THR A 157 -10.37 17.90 -5.11
N PRO A 158 -11.66 17.80 -5.49
CA PRO A 158 -12.75 17.71 -4.53
C PRO A 158 -12.57 16.48 -3.63
N VAL A 159 -12.81 16.67 -2.34
CA VAL A 159 -12.83 15.61 -1.34
C VAL A 159 -14.28 15.39 -0.93
N THR A 160 -14.73 14.14 -1.07
CA THR A 160 -16.16 13.79 -0.92
C THR A 160 -16.38 12.81 0.22
N ASN A 161 -17.58 12.78 0.80
CA ASN A 161 -17.98 11.71 1.71
C ASN A 161 -18.48 10.46 0.95
N ASP A 162 -18.96 9.44 1.69
CA ASP A 162 -19.49 8.20 1.10
C ASP A 162 -20.75 8.43 0.24
N GLN A 163 -21.48 9.53 0.47
CA GLN A 163 -22.64 9.99 -0.31
C GLN A 163 -22.25 10.87 -1.51
N GLN A 164 -20.97 10.96 -1.86
CA GLN A 164 -20.42 11.80 -2.93
C GLN A 164 -20.65 13.32 -2.74
N GLN A 165 -21.03 13.76 -1.55
CA GLN A 165 -21.14 15.18 -1.24
C GLN A 165 -19.74 15.76 -1.07
N VAL A 166 -19.47 16.91 -1.69
CA VAL A 166 -18.19 17.62 -1.56
C VAL A 166 -18.11 18.23 -0.17
N MET A 167 -17.15 17.75 0.63
CA MET A 167 -16.92 18.21 2.00
C MET A 167 -15.86 19.31 2.06
N THR A 168 -14.86 19.22 1.18
CA THR A 168 -13.75 20.17 1.07
C THR A 168 -13.03 19.96 -0.27
N GLN A 169 -11.95 20.71 -0.51
CA GLN A 169 -11.13 20.59 -1.71
C GLN A 169 -9.65 20.62 -1.34
N LEU A 170 -8.87 19.72 -1.94
CA LEU A 170 -7.42 19.80 -1.93
C LEU A 170 -6.95 20.91 -2.88
N ILE A 171 -6.10 21.79 -2.36
CA ILE A 171 -5.47 22.87 -3.13
C ILE A 171 -4.16 22.31 -3.72
N PRO A 172 -3.87 22.54 -5.02
CA PRO A 172 -2.63 22.11 -5.64
C PRO A 172 -1.39 22.47 -4.82
N SER A 173 -0.48 21.51 -4.67
CA SER A 173 0.81 21.69 -3.99
C SER A 173 0.70 22.11 -2.51
N GLN A 174 -0.49 21.98 -1.91
CA GLN A 174 -0.70 22.13 -0.48
C GLN A 174 -1.12 20.79 0.13
N GLY A 175 -0.45 20.42 1.22
CA GLY A 175 -0.85 19.26 2.02
C GLY A 175 -1.99 19.61 2.97
N ALA A 176 -2.91 18.68 3.19
CA ALA A 176 -3.88 18.72 4.28
C ALA A 176 -3.49 17.71 5.35
N THR A 177 -3.61 18.10 6.61
CA THR A 177 -3.46 17.20 7.75
C THR A 177 -4.80 16.60 8.10
N VAL A 178 -4.85 15.28 8.16
CA VAL A 178 -6.04 14.50 8.50
C VAL A 178 -5.79 13.79 9.83
N THR A 179 -6.69 13.98 10.78
CA THR A 179 -6.70 13.27 12.06
C THR A 179 -8.05 12.59 12.26
N ALA A 180 -8.17 11.71 13.24
CA ALA A 180 -9.43 11.09 13.62
C ALA A 180 -9.69 11.24 15.11
N ARG A 181 -10.94 11.48 15.47
CA ARG A 181 -11.41 11.46 16.86
C ARG A 181 -12.82 10.92 16.90
N GLU A 182 -13.05 9.93 17.76
CA GLU A 182 -14.38 9.36 18.03
C GLU A 182 -15.12 8.93 16.75
N GLY A 183 -14.38 8.39 15.77
CA GLY A 183 -14.93 7.91 14.50
C GLY A 183 -15.22 8.99 13.45
N ILE A 184 -14.74 10.22 13.65
CA ILE A 184 -14.87 11.34 12.70
C ILE A 184 -13.48 11.77 12.22
N LEU A 185 -13.32 11.98 10.92
CA LEU A 185 -12.13 12.58 10.33
C LEU A 185 -12.18 14.10 10.46
N PHE A 186 -11.07 14.67 10.90
CA PHE A 186 -10.83 16.10 10.97
C PHE A 186 -9.84 16.50 9.88
N TRP A 187 -10.21 17.51 9.09
CA TRP A 187 -9.42 18.05 8.00
C TRP A 187 -8.88 19.41 8.41
N ASN A 188 -7.55 19.51 8.59
CA ASN A 188 -6.91 20.70 9.16
C ASN A 188 -7.57 21.16 10.47
N GLY A 189 -7.98 20.20 11.31
CA GLY A 189 -8.66 20.46 12.59
C GLY A 189 -10.16 20.69 12.51
N GLN A 190 -10.78 20.65 11.32
CA GLN A 190 -12.24 20.80 11.16
C GLN A 190 -12.91 19.43 10.97
N PRO A 191 -13.95 19.07 11.76
CA PRO A 191 -14.64 17.80 11.59
C PRO A 191 -15.39 17.75 10.26
N LEU A 192 -15.24 16.67 9.50
CA LEU A 192 -15.93 16.48 8.21
C LEU A 192 -16.89 15.27 8.22
N ALA A 193 -16.35 14.06 8.20
CA ALA A 193 -17.12 12.82 8.05
C ALA A 193 -16.36 11.61 8.59
N ALA A 194 -17.02 10.47 8.78
CA ALA A 194 -16.35 9.22 9.17
C ALA A 194 -15.43 8.64 8.06
N SER A 195 -15.70 9.00 6.81
CA SER A 195 -14.96 8.54 5.63
C SER A 195 -14.92 9.64 4.58
N LEU A 196 -13.76 9.80 3.94
CA LEU A 196 -13.51 10.78 2.88
C LEU A 196 -12.85 10.11 1.68
N TRP A 197 -13.17 10.58 0.49
CA TRP A 197 -12.65 10.08 -0.78
C TRP A 197 -11.94 11.18 -1.56
N ILE A 198 -10.75 10.86 -2.04
CA ILE A 198 -9.91 11.70 -2.89
C ILE A 198 -9.83 11.01 -4.26
N ARG A 199 -10.40 11.65 -5.29
CA ARG A 199 -10.45 11.13 -6.67
C ARG A 199 -9.72 12.08 -7.62
N PRO A 200 -8.38 12.01 -7.68
CA PRO A 200 -7.60 12.89 -8.54
C PRO A 200 -7.72 12.40 -9.99
N SER A 201 -8.52 13.04 -10.84
CA SER A 201 -8.85 12.62 -12.23
C SER A 201 -7.64 12.14 -13.06
N ASN A 202 -7.29 10.84 -12.95
CA ASN A 202 -6.07 10.22 -13.47
C ASN A 202 -4.74 10.86 -13.00
N GLN A 203 -4.77 11.59 -11.90
CA GLN A 203 -3.62 12.21 -11.26
C GLN A 203 -3.22 11.39 -10.01
N LEU A 204 -2.14 11.78 -9.34
CA LEU A 204 -1.64 11.07 -8.16
C LEU A 204 -2.16 11.70 -6.87
N THR A 205 -2.36 10.86 -5.84
CA THR A 205 -2.59 11.31 -4.46
C THR A 205 -1.31 11.07 -3.65
N PHE A 206 -0.82 12.12 -2.99
CA PHE A 206 0.20 12.01 -1.96
C PHE A 206 -0.47 11.57 -0.64
N VAL A 207 0.06 10.55 0.01
CA VAL A 207 -0.38 10.08 1.34
C VAL A 207 0.85 9.78 2.19
N GLY A 208 1.00 10.49 3.30
CA GLY A 208 2.12 10.36 4.23
C GLY A 208 3.44 10.81 3.60
N SER A 209 4.11 9.89 2.93
CA SER A 209 5.41 10.10 2.28
C SER A 209 5.47 9.65 0.82
N LYS A 210 4.37 9.11 0.27
CA LYS A 210 4.36 8.43 -1.03
C LYS A 210 3.24 8.92 -1.93
N TRP A 211 3.45 8.75 -3.23
CA TRP A 211 2.48 9.06 -4.27
C TRP A 211 1.83 7.79 -4.80
N TYR A 212 0.50 7.80 -4.89
CA TYR A 212 -0.31 6.66 -5.29
C TYR A 212 -1.18 6.99 -6.50
N ARG A 213 -1.35 6.02 -7.38
CA ARG A 213 -2.33 6.04 -8.47
C ARG A 213 -3.73 5.72 -7.92
N GLY A 214 -4.74 5.97 -8.73
CA GLY A 214 -6.12 5.60 -8.41
C GLY A 214 -6.73 6.50 -7.35
N VAL A 215 -7.65 5.93 -6.58
CA VAL A 215 -8.48 6.65 -5.61
C VAL A 215 -7.96 6.37 -4.20
N VAL A 216 -8.03 7.36 -3.32
CA VAL A 216 -7.73 7.16 -1.89
C VAL A 216 -8.98 7.38 -1.07
N ARG A 217 -9.28 6.41 -0.19
CA ARG A 217 -10.30 6.53 0.85
C ARG A 217 -9.60 6.69 2.20
N LEU A 218 -9.95 7.71 2.94
CA LEU A 218 -9.56 7.92 4.33
C LEU A 218 -10.72 7.50 5.22
N ILE A 219 -10.44 6.77 6.29
CA ILE A 219 -11.46 6.21 7.19
C ILE A 219 -11.04 6.50 8.63
N ALA A 220 -11.95 7.05 9.42
CA ALA A 220 -11.76 7.14 10.87
C ALA A 220 -12.07 5.79 11.52
N GLN A 221 -11.13 5.30 12.32
CA GLN A 221 -11.28 4.09 13.13
C GLN A 221 -11.00 4.45 14.59
N GLY A 222 -12.04 4.84 15.33
CA GLY A 222 -11.86 5.41 16.67
C GLY A 222 -11.07 6.72 16.60
N ASN A 223 -9.85 6.71 17.13
CA ASN A 223 -8.96 7.88 17.16
C ASN A 223 -7.80 7.79 16.15
N THR A 224 -7.87 6.87 15.21
CA THR A 224 -6.86 6.70 14.16
C THR A 224 -7.45 6.84 12.76
N VAL A 225 -6.59 7.23 11.83
CA VAL A 225 -6.89 7.32 10.40
C VAL A 225 -6.28 6.10 9.72
N THR A 226 -7.10 5.45 8.90
CA THR A 226 -6.65 4.43 7.94
C THR A 226 -6.84 4.97 6.53
N ALA A 227 -5.79 4.92 5.71
CA ALA A 227 -5.84 5.25 4.30
C ALA A 227 -5.85 3.96 3.48
N VAL A 228 -6.85 3.83 2.61
CA VAL A 228 -7.02 2.72 1.67
C VAL A 228 -6.88 3.26 0.26
N ASN A 229 -5.93 2.73 -0.50
CA ASN A 229 -5.80 3.01 -1.91
C ASN A 229 -6.61 1.98 -2.71
N GLN A 230 -7.52 2.48 -3.53
CA GLN A 230 -8.32 1.70 -4.48
C GLN A 230 -7.77 1.96 -5.88
N VAL A 231 -7.18 0.93 -6.50
CA VAL A 231 -6.38 1.06 -7.71
C VAL A 231 -6.60 -0.14 -8.64
N ASP A 232 -6.42 0.06 -9.94
CA ASP A 232 -6.40 -1.02 -10.93
C ASP A 232 -5.33 -2.07 -10.56
N LEU A 233 -5.70 -3.35 -10.58
CA LEU A 233 -4.82 -4.44 -10.14
C LEU A 233 -3.49 -4.47 -10.93
N GLU A 234 -3.51 -4.14 -12.22
CA GLU A 234 -2.30 -4.17 -13.04
C GLU A 234 -1.39 -2.98 -12.71
N GLN A 235 -1.96 -1.80 -12.42
CA GLN A 235 -1.19 -0.66 -11.91
C GLN A 235 -0.58 -0.92 -10.53
N TYR A 236 -1.31 -1.59 -9.64
CA TYR A 236 -0.80 -2.04 -8.35
C TYR A 236 0.41 -2.97 -8.51
N LEU A 237 0.33 -3.92 -9.44
CA LEU A 237 1.37 -4.92 -9.64
C LEU A 237 2.69 -4.36 -10.15
N VAL A 238 2.68 -3.25 -10.88
CA VAL A 238 3.93 -2.60 -11.31
C VAL A 238 4.77 -2.21 -10.09
N SER A 239 4.12 -1.59 -9.09
CA SER A 239 4.78 -1.21 -7.83
C SER A 239 5.20 -2.44 -7.03
N VAL A 240 4.35 -3.46 -6.93
CA VAL A 240 4.69 -4.69 -6.20
C VAL A 240 5.91 -5.39 -6.81
N VAL A 241 5.90 -5.63 -8.13
CA VAL A 241 7.02 -6.29 -8.81
C VAL A 241 8.33 -5.52 -8.57
N GLY A 242 8.32 -4.20 -8.70
CA GLY A 242 9.52 -3.38 -8.46
C GLY A 242 9.91 -3.20 -7.00
N SER A 243 9.04 -3.57 -6.06
CA SER A 243 9.34 -3.57 -4.62
C SER A 243 9.86 -4.91 -4.13
N GLU A 244 9.51 -5.98 -4.83
CA GLU A 244 9.78 -7.38 -4.45
C GLU A 244 11.06 -7.93 -5.08
N VAL A 245 11.40 -7.50 -6.30
CA VAL A 245 12.57 -7.98 -7.04
C VAL A 245 13.28 -6.83 -7.76
N TYR A 246 14.57 -7.00 -8.05
CA TYR A 246 15.35 -5.95 -8.71
C TYR A 246 14.97 -5.80 -10.20
N PRO A 247 14.94 -4.57 -10.73
CA PRO A 247 14.46 -4.30 -12.08
C PRO A 247 15.37 -4.81 -13.21
N ASP A 248 16.64 -5.10 -12.92
CA ASP A 248 17.64 -5.62 -13.85
C ASP A 248 17.69 -7.16 -13.88
N TRP A 249 16.88 -7.83 -13.06
CA TRP A 249 16.75 -9.28 -13.09
C TRP A 249 16.19 -9.77 -14.43
N PRO A 250 16.46 -11.04 -14.80
CA PRO A 250 15.96 -11.61 -16.05
C PRO A 250 14.46 -11.38 -16.21
N MET A 251 14.04 -10.96 -17.41
CA MET A 251 12.62 -10.69 -17.70
C MET A 251 11.71 -11.89 -17.40
N ALA A 252 12.23 -13.12 -17.55
CA ALA A 252 11.53 -14.34 -17.14
C ALA A 252 11.21 -14.36 -15.63
N THR A 253 12.13 -13.92 -14.79
CA THR A 253 11.94 -13.83 -13.33
C THR A 253 10.90 -12.75 -12.99
N LEU A 254 10.97 -11.57 -13.63
CA LEU A 254 9.98 -10.50 -13.43
C LEU A 254 8.56 -10.95 -13.83
N LYS A 255 8.41 -11.67 -14.96
CA LYS A 255 7.13 -12.23 -15.39
C LYS A 255 6.58 -13.28 -14.43
N ALA A 256 7.45 -14.16 -13.90
CA ALA A 256 7.05 -15.13 -12.89
C ALA A 256 6.58 -14.43 -11.60
N GLN A 257 7.31 -13.40 -11.15
CA GLN A 257 6.92 -12.57 -10.01
C GLN A 257 5.58 -11.87 -10.26
N ALA A 258 5.35 -11.30 -11.44
CA ALA A 258 4.09 -10.63 -11.77
C ALA A 258 2.89 -11.59 -11.68
N ILE A 259 3.00 -12.81 -12.23
CA ILE A 259 1.93 -13.82 -12.18
C ILE A 259 1.67 -14.27 -10.74
N ALA A 260 2.73 -14.55 -9.96
CA ALA A 260 2.59 -14.92 -8.55
C ALA A 260 1.98 -13.77 -7.72
N ALA A 261 2.46 -12.55 -7.91
CA ALA A 261 1.94 -11.39 -7.19
C ALA A 261 0.45 -11.14 -7.52
N ARG A 262 0.06 -11.26 -8.79
CA ARG A 262 -1.34 -11.11 -9.24
C ARG A 262 -2.25 -12.16 -8.63
N SER A 263 -1.79 -13.40 -8.60
CA SER A 263 -2.58 -14.53 -8.07
C SER A 263 -2.78 -14.39 -6.56
N TYR A 264 -1.75 -13.95 -5.83
CA TYR A 264 -1.87 -13.62 -4.42
C TYR A 264 -2.87 -12.49 -4.18
N ALA A 265 -2.71 -11.33 -4.84
CA ALA A 265 -3.59 -10.19 -4.68
C ALA A 265 -5.06 -10.55 -4.99
N LEU A 266 -5.30 -11.26 -6.10
CA LEU A 266 -6.63 -11.70 -6.49
C LEU A 266 -7.23 -12.68 -5.47
N ALA A 267 -6.43 -13.58 -4.89
CA ALA A 267 -6.92 -14.46 -3.82
C ALA A 267 -7.31 -13.67 -2.56
N GLN A 268 -6.58 -12.62 -2.20
CA GLN A 268 -6.95 -11.73 -1.08
C GLN A 268 -8.22 -10.92 -1.38
N MET A 269 -8.49 -10.58 -2.64
CA MET A 269 -9.76 -9.93 -3.02
C MET A 269 -10.98 -10.85 -2.81
N PHE A 270 -10.81 -12.18 -2.92
CA PHE A 270 -11.86 -13.14 -2.57
C PHE A 270 -12.00 -13.40 -1.06
N GLN A 271 -10.96 -13.10 -0.27
CA GLN A 271 -10.95 -13.24 1.19
C GLN A 271 -10.34 -11.99 1.83
N PRO A 272 -11.04 -10.85 1.76
CA PRO A 272 -10.47 -9.56 2.12
C PRO A 272 -10.13 -9.49 3.61
N ALA A 273 -9.00 -8.86 3.92
CA ALA A 273 -8.52 -8.66 5.29
C ALA A 273 -9.51 -7.90 6.19
N SER A 274 -10.33 -7.04 5.60
CA SER A 274 -11.43 -6.36 6.30
C SER A 274 -12.53 -5.95 5.32
N ARG A 275 -13.62 -5.38 5.84
CA ARG A 275 -14.65 -4.75 5.00
C ARG A 275 -14.13 -3.57 4.16
N PHE A 276 -13.01 -2.95 4.57
CA PHE A 276 -12.51 -1.71 3.99
C PHE A 276 -11.42 -1.93 2.94
N PHE A 277 -10.62 -2.98 3.08
CA PHE A 277 -9.47 -3.27 2.23
C PHE A 277 -9.26 -4.77 2.09
N ASP A 278 -8.67 -5.17 0.96
CA ASP A 278 -8.40 -6.56 0.61
C ASP A 278 -7.09 -7.03 1.25
N LEU A 279 -6.04 -6.20 1.21
CA LEU A 279 -4.73 -6.49 1.80
C LEU A 279 -4.00 -5.25 2.35
N GLY A 280 -2.97 -5.48 3.16
CA GLY A 280 -2.00 -4.46 3.57
C GLY A 280 -0.87 -4.25 2.55
N ASN A 281 0.07 -3.36 2.87
CA ASN A 281 1.20 -2.98 2.01
C ASN A 281 2.60 -3.33 2.57
N ASP A 282 2.66 -4.21 3.59
CA ASP A 282 3.90 -4.60 4.28
C ASP A 282 4.35 -6.04 3.92
N GLU A 283 5.49 -6.48 4.45
CA GLU A 283 6.11 -7.79 4.20
C GLU A 283 5.23 -8.99 4.60
N ARG A 284 4.20 -8.80 5.44
CA ARG A 284 3.23 -9.87 5.72
C ARG A 284 2.27 -10.10 4.56
N TRP A 285 2.21 -9.16 3.62
CA TRP A 285 1.36 -9.18 2.45
C TRP A 285 2.23 -9.12 1.21
N GLN A 286 2.22 -7.98 0.53
CA GLN A 286 3.08 -7.66 -0.58
C GLN A 286 3.52 -6.22 -0.38
N VAL A 287 4.79 -5.95 -0.68
CA VAL A 287 5.34 -4.62 -0.49
C VAL A 287 4.79 -3.70 -1.58
N TYR A 288 3.99 -2.71 -1.18
CA TYR A 288 3.40 -1.73 -2.10
C TYR A 288 3.82 -0.31 -1.72
N ARG A 289 4.60 0.32 -2.60
CA ARG A 289 5.25 1.63 -2.35
C ARG A 289 4.71 2.76 -3.23
N GLY A 290 3.56 2.57 -3.87
CA GLY A 290 3.03 3.52 -4.83
C GLY A 290 3.95 3.63 -6.05
N ILE A 291 4.12 4.83 -6.61
CA ILE A 291 4.88 5.02 -7.85
C ILE A 291 6.42 4.94 -7.69
N GLU A 292 6.94 4.92 -6.44
CA GLU A 292 8.39 4.96 -6.16
C GLU A 292 9.17 3.79 -6.76
N THR A 293 8.51 2.65 -6.92
CA THR A 293 9.10 1.39 -7.38
C THR A 293 8.58 0.97 -8.76
N GLU A 294 8.01 1.91 -9.52
CA GLU A 294 7.61 1.65 -10.90
C GLU A 294 8.79 1.74 -11.86
N TRP A 295 9.26 0.58 -12.31
CA TRP A 295 10.34 0.46 -13.31
C TRP A 295 9.79 0.06 -14.67
N THR A 296 10.45 0.49 -15.76
CA THR A 296 10.06 0.13 -17.13
C THR A 296 10.03 -1.38 -17.37
N THR A 297 10.97 -2.12 -16.76
CA THR A 297 11.01 -3.59 -16.82
C THR A 297 9.86 -4.23 -16.03
N GLY A 298 9.48 -3.64 -14.90
CA GLY A 298 8.29 -4.03 -14.13
C GLY A 298 7.00 -3.84 -14.94
N HIS A 299 6.83 -2.66 -15.55
CA HIS A 299 5.73 -2.37 -16.48
C HIS A 299 5.66 -3.41 -17.62
N ALA A 300 6.79 -3.68 -18.27
CA ALA A 300 6.86 -4.66 -19.35
C ALA A 300 6.49 -6.08 -18.90
N ALA A 301 6.95 -6.52 -17.72
CA ALA A 301 6.64 -7.83 -17.18
C ALA A 301 5.16 -7.99 -16.81
N VAL A 302 4.58 -6.98 -16.15
CA VAL A 302 3.16 -6.94 -15.79
C VAL A 302 2.31 -6.96 -17.05
N GLN A 303 2.60 -6.10 -18.03
CA GLN A 303 1.87 -6.03 -19.29
C GLN A 303 1.94 -7.33 -20.10
N ALA A 304 3.14 -7.93 -20.19
CA ALA A 304 3.33 -9.20 -20.90
C ALA A 304 2.66 -10.40 -20.22
N THR A 305 2.18 -10.24 -18.98
CA THR A 305 1.47 -11.27 -18.21
C THR A 305 0.09 -10.80 -17.76
N ARG A 306 -0.45 -9.74 -18.39
CA ARG A 306 -1.68 -9.07 -17.97
C ARG A 306 -2.82 -10.07 -17.78
N GLY A 307 -3.47 -10.02 -16.63
CA GLY A 307 -4.59 -10.89 -16.29
C GLY A 307 -4.24 -12.38 -16.14
N ILE A 308 -2.98 -12.81 -16.25
CA ILE A 308 -2.60 -14.22 -16.09
C ILE A 308 -2.38 -14.53 -14.61
N VAL A 309 -3.06 -15.56 -14.11
CA VAL A 309 -2.98 -16.04 -12.73
C VAL A 309 -2.73 -17.54 -12.66
N LEU A 310 -2.14 -17.99 -11.56
CA LEU A 310 -2.01 -19.39 -11.18
C LEU A 310 -3.35 -19.91 -10.67
N THR A 311 -3.75 -21.07 -11.17
CA THR A 311 -4.96 -21.76 -10.73
C THR A 311 -4.68 -23.20 -10.33
N LYS A 312 -5.48 -23.74 -9.42
CA LYS A 312 -5.47 -25.15 -9.06
C LYS A 312 -6.89 -25.61 -8.81
N SER A 313 -7.30 -26.69 -9.48
CA SER A 313 -8.66 -27.23 -9.38
C SER A 313 -9.76 -26.17 -9.64
N GLY A 314 -9.55 -25.33 -10.67
CA GLY A 314 -10.51 -24.29 -11.07
C GLY A 314 -10.57 -23.05 -10.16
N ARG A 315 -9.69 -22.95 -9.15
CA ARG A 315 -9.64 -21.82 -8.21
C ARG A 315 -8.31 -21.08 -8.35
N VAL A 316 -8.33 -19.77 -8.12
CA VAL A 316 -7.09 -18.98 -8.00
C VAL A 316 -6.26 -19.52 -6.85
N MET A 317 -4.99 -19.80 -7.12
CA MET A 317 -4.06 -20.32 -6.13
C MET A 317 -3.49 -19.18 -5.29
N VAL A 318 -3.47 -19.35 -3.97
CA VAL A 318 -2.69 -18.48 -3.08
C VAL A 318 -1.21 -18.78 -3.29
N SER A 319 -0.56 -17.96 -4.11
CA SER A 319 0.85 -18.12 -4.48
C SER A 319 1.77 -17.36 -3.52
N MET A 320 2.17 -18.05 -2.45
CA MET A 320 3.17 -17.53 -1.53
C MET A 320 4.52 -17.39 -2.24
N TYR A 321 5.29 -16.36 -1.89
CA TYR A 321 6.67 -16.18 -2.32
C TYR A 321 7.47 -15.48 -1.22
N ALA A 322 8.79 -15.64 -1.22
CA ALA A 322 9.70 -14.96 -0.28
C ALA A 322 11.08 -14.71 -0.89
N ALA A 323 11.87 -13.87 -0.23
CA ALA A 323 13.22 -13.48 -0.66
C ALA A 323 14.11 -14.69 -0.95
N THR A 324 14.13 -15.69 -0.07
CA THR A 324 15.06 -16.83 -0.15
C THR A 324 14.36 -18.17 0.03
N ASP A 325 15.04 -19.23 -0.43
CA ASP A 325 14.60 -20.62 -0.26
C ASP A 325 14.46 -21.02 1.21
N ASP A 326 15.33 -20.51 2.09
CA ASP A 326 15.26 -20.79 3.52
C ASP A 326 13.96 -20.26 4.13
N ILE A 327 13.55 -19.03 3.77
CA ILE A 327 12.26 -18.46 4.22
C ILE A 327 11.09 -19.30 3.69
N VAL A 328 11.13 -19.71 2.42
CA VAL A 328 10.08 -20.57 1.85
C VAL A 328 9.99 -21.91 2.61
N ARG A 329 11.13 -22.52 2.93
CA ARG A 329 11.18 -23.79 3.67
C ARG A 329 10.65 -23.64 5.10
N GLU A 330 11.14 -22.63 5.82
CA GLU A 330 10.89 -22.48 7.25
C GLU A 330 9.53 -21.87 7.57
N VAL A 331 9.08 -20.90 6.77
CA VAL A 331 7.84 -20.16 7.02
C VAL A 331 6.66 -20.77 6.27
N PHE A 332 6.87 -21.20 5.02
CA PHE A 332 5.78 -21.70 4.18
C PHE A 332 5.74 -23.23 4.05
N GLY A 333 6.63 -23.93 4.76
CA GLY A 333 6.74 -25.39 4.72
C GLY A 333 7.17 -25.90 3.34
N GLY A 334 8.03 -25.13 2.66
CA GLY A 334 8.52 -25.45 1.31
C GLY A 334 7.54 -25.15 0.18
N ARG A 335 6.42 -24.44 0.46
CA ARG A 335 5.43 -24.08 -0.55
C ARG A 335 5.55 -22.62 -0.93
N GLY A 336 5.77 -22.37 -2.22
CA GLY A 336 5.88 -21.02 -2.75
C GLY A 336 7.17 -20.80 -3.50
N MET A 337 7.29 -19.60 -4.08
CA MET A 337 8.44 -19.25 -4.91
C MET A 337 9.54 -18.56 -4.11
N SER A 338 10.76 -19.06 -4.23
CA SER A 338 11.97 -18.33 -3.83
C SER A 338 12.31 -17.29 -4.88
N GLN A 339 12.42 -16.01 -4.48
CA GLN A 339 12.78 -14.92 -5.39
C GLN A 339 14.23 -15.07 -5.87
N THR A 340 15.19 -15.34 -4.97
CA THR A 340 16.59 -15.61 -5.36
C THR A 340 16.72 -16.86 -6.21
N GLY A 341 15.95 -17.91 -5.90
CA GLY A 341 15.97 -19.13 -6.70
C GLY A 341 15.36 -18.92 -8.09
N ALA A 342 14.28 -18.15 -8.21
CA ALA A 342 13.69 -17.75 -9.50
C ALA A 342 14.64 -16.88 -10.33
N TYR A 343 15.44 -16.03 -9.70
CA TYR A 343 16.52 -15.28 -10.34
C TYR A 343 17.59 -16.19 -10.92
N GLU A 344 18.08 -17.16 -10.14
CA GLU A 344 19.10 -18.11 -10.59
C GLU A 344 18.60 -19.00 -11.74
N LEU A 345 17.34 -19.43 -11.72
CA LEU A 345 16.72 -20.11 -12.86
C LEU A 345 16.66 -19.21 -14.10
N GLY A 346 16.25 -17.95 -13.94
CA GLY A 346 16.24 -16.97 -15.02
C GLY A 346 17.62 -16.78 -15.66
N LYS A 347 18.68 -16.68 -14.83
CA LYS A 347 20.08 -16.60 -15.31
C LYS A 347 20.53 -17.83 -16.08
N ARG A 348 19.98 -19.00 -15.77
CA ARG A 348 20.23 -20.26 -16.48
C ARG A 348 19.39 -20.41 -17.75
N GLY A 349 18.65 -19.37 -18.15
CA GLY A 349 17.85 -19.36 -19.38
C GLY A 349 16.46 -19.97 -19.24
N TYR A 350 16.00 -20.26 -18.02
CA TYR A 350 14.63 -20.73 -17.80
C TYR A 350 13.66 -19.61 -18.12
N ASN A 351 12.59 -19.94 -18.86
CA ASN A 351 11.49 -19.02 -19.05
C ASN A 351 10.55 -19.00 -17.82
N HIS A 352 9.70 -17.98 -17.75
CA HIS A 352 8.78 -17.76 -16.62
C HIS A 352 7.84 -18.94 -16.33
N LEU A 353 7.40 -19.70 -17.34
CA LEU A 353 6.55 -20.88 -17.16
C LEU A 353 7.31 -22.02 -16.49
N GLN A 354 8.59 -22.21 -16.85
CA GLN A 354 9.45 -23.21 -16.23
C GLN A 354 9.77 -22.84 -14.78
N ILE A 355 10.03 -21.55 -14.51
CA ILE A 355 10.20 -21.02 -13.16
C ILE A 355 8.94 -21.29 -12.32
N LEU A 356 7.77 -20.89 -12.80
CA LEU A 356 6.50 -21.10 -12.09
C LEU A 356 6.20 -22.58 -11.88
N GLY A 357 6.41 -23.43 -12.89
CA GLY A 357 6.23 -24.87 -12.80
C GLY A 357 7.16 -25.55 -11.78
N THR A 358 8.30 -24.93 -11.47
CA THR A 358 9.24 -25.41 -10.45
C THR A 358 8.71 -25.16 -9.04
N TYR A 359 8.15 -23.97 -8.80
CA TYR A 359 7.71 -23.54 -7.45
C TYR A 359 6.24 -23.83 -7.14
N TYR A 360 5.41 -24.02 -8.17
CA TYR A 360 3.97 -24.25 -8.03
C TYR A 360 3.55 -25.54 -8.73
N PRO A 361 4.00 -26.72 -8.26
CA PRO A 361 3.71 -27.99 -8.92
C PRO A 361 2.20 -28.29 -8.93
N GLY A 362 1.71 -28.68 -10.11
CA GLY A 362 0.30 -28.96 -10.36
C GLY A 362 -0.59 -27.71 -10.44
N ALA A 363 -0.01 -26.51 -10.52
CA ALA A 363 -0.75 -25.33 -10.93
C ALA A 363 -1.03 -25.36 -12.45
N GLY A 364 -2.10 -24.69 -12.85
CA GLY A 364 -2.37 -24.25 -14.21
C GLY A 364 -2.27 -22.73 -14.32
N LEU A 365 -2.43 -22.21 -15.54
CA LEU A 365 -2.61 -20.78 -15.79
C LEU A 365 -4.04 -20.52 -16.27
N SER A 366 -4.58 -19.36 -15.92
CA SER A 366 -5.88 -18.89 -16.41
C SER A 366 -5.86 -17.37 -16.55
N GLN A 367 -6.78 -16.83 -17.34
CA GLN A 367 -7.01 -15.39 -17.42
C GLN A 367 -8.07 -14.96 -16.41
N ILE A 368 -7.88 -13.78 -15.84
CA ILE A 368 -8.97 -13.05 -15.19
C ILE A 368 -9.94 -12.60 -16.27
N GLN A 369 -11.21 -12.99 -16.10
CA GLN A 369 -12.34 -12.50 -16.88
C GLN A 369 -13.17 -11.61 -15.96
N THR A 370 -13.35 -10.35 -16.33
CA THR A 370 -14.29 -9.43 -15.68
C THR A 370 -15.55 -9.41 -16.54
N GLN A 371 -16.65 -9.94 -15.99
CA GLN A 371 -17.97 -9.87 -16.65
C GLN A 371 -18.59 -8.50 -16.52
#